data_AF-A0A958IU35-F1
#
_entry.id   AF-A0A958IU35-F1
#
_cell.length_a   1.000
_cell.length_b   1.000
_cell.length_c   1.000
_cell.angle_alpha   90.00
_cell.angle_beta   90.00
_cell.angle_gamma   90.00
#
_symmetry.space_group_name_H-M   'P 1'
#
loop_
_entity.id
_entity.type
_entity.pdbx_description
1 polymer ?
#
loop_
_entity_poly.entity_id
_entity_poly.type
_entity_poly.pdbx_seq_one_letter_code
_entity_poly.pdbx_strand_id
1 'polypeptide(L)'
;MAKAKRTVIYLILTSFVISLISCHTKPLNKKDNLSVEKARQYALAKLRKSLDEIPLGQFPIRTEGLGRWELTSPRSWTSGFYPGCLWLAYQLS
;
A
#
# COMPACT_ATOMS: atom_id res chain seq x y z
N MET A 1 -15.74 -29.56 40.75
CA MET A 1 -16.51 -28.50 40.03
C MET A 1 -15.90 -27.09 40.07
N ALA A 2 -15.05 -26.72 41.04
CA ALA A 2 -14.49 -25.36 41.14
C ALA A 2 -13.43 -25.00 40.06
N LYS A 3 -12.64 -25.98 39.58
CA LYS A 3 -11.56 -25.77 38.60
C LYS A 3 -12.09 -25.38 37.22
N ALA A 4 -13.16 -26.04 36.76
CA ALA A 4 -13.83 -25.73 35.49
C ALA A 4 -14.45 -24.33 35.47
N LYS A 5 -15.04 -23.89 36.60
CA LYS A 5 -15.58 -22.54 36.74
C LYS A 5 -14.49 -21.47 36.63
N ARG A 6 -13.31 -21.71 37.19
CA ARG A 6 -12.15 -20.80 37.07
C ARG A 6 -11.62 -20.71 35.63
N THR A 7 -11.51 -21.84 34.93
CA THR A 7 -11.05 -21.86 33.52
C THR A 7 -12.01 -21.11 32.59
N VAL A 8 -13.32 -21.26 32.77
CA VAL A 8 -14.33 -20.53 31.99
C VAL A 8 -14.27 -19.02 32.26
N ILE A 9 -14.06 -18.62 33.52
CA ILE A 9 -13.89 -17.20 33.89
C ILE A 9 -12.64 -16.61 33.21
N TYR A 10 -11.51 -17.33 33.20
CA TYR A 10 -10.30 -16.86 32.51
C TYR A 10 -10.50 -16.72 31.00
N LEU A 11 -11.20 -17.67 30.35
CA LEU A 11 -11.49 -17.60 28.92
C LEU A 11 -12.38 -16.40 28.56
N ILE A 12 -13.38 -16.10 29.39
CA ILE A 12 -14.25 -14.93 29.21
C ILE A 12 -13.45 -13.63 29.39
N LEU A 13 -12.61 -13.55 30.42
CA LEU A 13 -11.75 -12.39 30.68
C LEU A 13 -10.76 -12.16 29.52
N THR A 14 -10.13 -13.21 28.99
CA THR A 14 -9.20 -13.07 27.86
C THR A 14 -9.91 -12.62 26.58
N SER A 15 -11.12 -13.14 26.30
CA SER A 15 -11.92 -12.73 25.15
C SER A 15 -12.34 -11.25 25.23
N PHE A 16 -12.74 -10.80 26.42
CA PHE A 16 -13.12 -9.41 26.67
C PHE A 16 -11.95 -8.43 26.45
N VAL A 17 -10.75 -8.78 26.92
CA VAL A 17 -9.54 -7.96 26.72
C VAL A 17 -9.16 -7.85 25.25
N ILE A 18 -9.24 -8.95 24.48
CA ILE A 18 -8.95 -8.94 23.04
C ILE A 18 -9.95 -8.05 22.30
N SER A 19 -11.23 -8.09 22.69
CA SER A 19 -12.27 -7.25 22.08
C SER A 19 -12.08 -5.75 22.35
N LEU A 20 -11.53 -5.38 23.51
CA LEU A 20 -11.23 -3.98 23.85
C LEU A 20 -10.04 -3.40 23.08
N ILE A 21 -9.06 -4.24 22.71
CA ILE A 21 -7.89 -3.81 21.93
C ILE A 21 -8.26 -3.63 20.45
N SER A 22 -9.29 -4.33 19.96
CA SER A 22 -9.65 -4.36 18.55
C SER A 22 -10.40 -3.10 18.04
N CYS A 23 -10.75 -2.16 18.91
CA CYS A 23 -11.40 -0.89 18.55
C CYS A 23 -10.44 0.31 18.65
N HIS A 24 -9.38 0.27 17.83
CA HIS A 24 -8.57 1.45 17.54
C HIS A 24 -8.35 1.62 16.03
N THR A 25 -9.38 1.31 15.23
CA THR A 25 -9.43 1.79 13.85
C THR A 25 -9.68 3.28 13.89
N LYS A 26 -8.60 4.07 13.77
CA LYS A 26 -8.71 5.52 13.59
C LYS A 26 -9.66 5.77 12.41
N PRO A 27 -10.76 6.52 12.60
CA PRO A 27 -11.61 6.88 11.49
C PRO A 27 -10.76 7.67 10.49
N LEU A 28 -10.79 7.28 9.21
CA LEU A 28 -10.15 8.05 8.15
C LEU A 28 -10.78 9.43 8.17
N ASN A 29 -10.03 10.41 8.66
CA ASN A 29 -10.47 11.79 8.72
C ASN A 29 -10.70 12.24 7.27
N LYS A 30 -11.95 12.53 6.92
CA LYS A 30 -12.40 12.98 5.60
C LYS A 30 -11.76 14.33 5.18
N LYS A 31 -10.91 14.89 6.04
CA LYS A 31 -10.11 16.10 5.88
C LYS A 31 -8.61 15.87 6.17
N ASP A 32 -8.10 14.66 5.95
CA ASP A 32 -6.67 14.49 5.74
C ASP A 32 -6.35 15.18 4.42
N ASN A 33 -5.96 16.45 4.51
CA ASN A 33 -5.29 17.15 3.43
C ASN A 33 -4.13 16.23 3.05
N LEU A 34 -4.24 15.51 1.92
CA LEU A 34 -3.19 14.61 1.47
C LEU A 34 -1.93 15.46 1.40
N SER A 35 -1.07 15.32 2.41
CA SER A 35 0.14 16.12 2.48
C SER A 35 0.92 15.80 1.21
N VAL A 36 1.27 16.84 0.46
CA VAL A 36 2.08 16.70 -0.75
C VAL A 36 3.31 15.85 -0.46
N GLU A 37 3.86 15.97 0.75
CA GLU A 37 4.97 15.16 1.23
C GLU A 37 4.64 13.67 1.35
N LYS A 38 3.50 13.31 1.95
CA LYS A 38 3.07 11.90 2.04
C LYS A 38 2.82 11.31 0.65
N ALA A 39 2.19 12.08 -0.24
CA ALA A 39 1.96 11.65 -1.62
C ALA A 39 3.27 11.44 -2.37
N ARG A 40 4.23 12.36 -2.20
CA ARG A 40 5.59 12.27 -2.76
C ARG A 40 6.29 11.00 -2.29
N GLN A 41 6.35 10.76 -0.98
CA GLN A 41 6.99 9.58 -0.41
C GLN A 41 6.35 8.28 -0.94
N TYR A 42 5.01 8.24 -1.00
CA TYR A 42 4.30 7.09 -1.56
C TYR A 42 4.63 6.86 -3.04
N ALA A 43 4.63 7.92 -3.86
CA ALA A 43 4.94 7.83 -5.29
C ALA A 43 6.38 7.37 -5.53
N LEU A 44 7.36 7.93 -4.80
CA LEU A 44 8.77 7.53 -4.90
C LEU A 44 8.97 6.06 -4.52
N ALA A 45 8.32 5.59 -3.45
CA ALA A 45 8.39 4.19 -3.05
C ALA A 45 7.82 3.25 -4.13
N LYS A 46 6.71 3.64 -4.77
CA LYS A 46 6.11 2.87 -5.86
C LYS A 46 6.98 2.85 -7.12
N LEU A 47 7.54 3.99 -7.52
CA LEU A 47 8.45 4.07 -8.66
C LEU A 47 9.75 3.29 -8.42
N ARG A 48 10.28 3.29 -7.19
CA ARG A 48 11.45 2.47 -6.86
C ARG A 48 11.14 0.98 -7.03
N LYS A 49 9.98 0.52 -6.54
CA LYS A 49 9.57 -0.88 -6.69
C LYS A 49 9.37 -1.27 -8.17
N SER A 50 8.86 -0.36 -9.00
CA SER A 50 8.64 -0.66 -10.42
C SER A 50 9.95 -0.86 -11.20
N LEU A 51 11.09 -0.37 -10.71
CA LEU A 51 12.40 -0.64 -11.33
C LEU A 51 12.76 -2.12 -11.32
N ASP A 52 12.30 -2.87 -10.31
CA ASP A 52 12.55 -4.32 -10.22
C ASP A 52 11.55 -5.13 -11.06
N GLU A 53 10.37 -4.56 -11.35
CA GLU A 53 9.26 -5.26 -12.02
C GLU A 53 9.23 -5.02 -13.53
N ILE A 54 9.77 -3.89 -14.00
CA ILE A 54 9.64 -3.44 -15.39
C ILE A 54 10.99 -3.59 -16.10
N PRO A 55 11.12 -4.55 -17.03
CA PRO A 55 12.35 -4.74 -17.79
C PRO A 55 12.72 -3.52 -18.61
N LEU A 56 14.03 -3.35 -18.85
CA LEU A 56 14.52 -2.31 -19.76
C LEU A 56 13.91 -2.46 -21.16
N GLY A 57 13.53 -1.34 -21.76
CA GLY A 57 12.88 -1.30 -23.07
C GLY A 57 11.39 -1.65 -23.06
N GLN A 58 10.79 -1.88 -21.90
CA GLN A 58 9.35 -2.03 -21.70
C GLN A 58 8.79 -0.90 -20.85
N PHE A 59 7.51 -0.58 -21.03
CA PHE A 59 6.85 0.54 -20.35
C PHE A 59 5.47 0.12 -19.83
N PRO A 60 5.07 0.56 -18.62
CA PRO A 60 3.76 0.24 -18.07
C PRO A 60 2.66 1.05 -18.78
N ILE A 61 1.54 0.39 -19.10
CA ILE A 61 0.31 1.04 -19.56
C ILE A 61 -0.69 1.16 -18.41
N ARG A 62 -1.01 0.03 -17.78
CA ARG A 62 -2.00 -0.08 -16.72
C ARG A 62 -1.69 -1.27 -15.82
N THR A 63 -2.41 -1.36 -14.71
CA THR A 63 -2.35 -2.53 -13.84
C THR A 63 -3.53 -3.45 -14.14
N GLU A 64 -3.27 -4.74 -14.30
CA GLU A 64 -4.31 -5.76 -14.43
C GLU A 64 -5.04 -5.99 -13.09
N GLY A 65 -6.15 -6.73 -13.10
CA GLY A 65 -6.96 -6.98 -11.90
C GLY A 65 -6.22 -7.68 -10.74
N LEU A 66 -5.09 -8.35 -11.02
CA LEU A 66 -4.23 -8.98 -10.02
C LEU A 66 -3.06 -8.10 -9.55
N GLY A 67 -3.03 -6.82 -9.93
CA GLY A 67 -1.98 -5.89 -9.50
C GLY A 67 -0.66 -5.99 -10.29
N ARG A 68 -0.62 -6.73 -11.39
CA ARG A 68 0.54 -6.83 -12.29
C ARG A 68 0.53 -5.74 -13.35
N TRP A 69 1.70 -5.28 -13.78
CA TRP A 69 1.82 -4.32 -14.88
C TRP A 69 1.52 -4.99 -16.22
N GLU A 70 0.63 -4.38 -16.98
CA GLU A 70 0.56 -4.59 -18.41
C GLU A 70 1.61 -3.69 -19.08
N LEU A 71 2.52 -4.32 -19.83
CA LEU A 71 3.66 -3.67 -20.44
C LEU A 71 3.49 -3.45 -21.93
N THR A 72 4.23 -2.49 -22.46
CA THR A 72 4.25 -2.15 -23.88
C THR A 72 5.63 -1.80 -24.38
N SER A 73 5.76 -1.81 -25.70
CA SER A 73 6.99 -1.43 -26.40
C SER A 73 7.17 0.11 -26.43
N PRO A 74 8.40 0.61 -26.71
CA PRO A 74 8.67 2.05 -26.81
C PRO A 74 7.83 2.80 -27.85
N ARG A 75 7.20 2.09 -28.80
CA ARG A 75 6.39 2.68 -29.87
C ARG A 75 4.97 3.07 -29.44
N SER A 76 4.54 2.67 -28.24
CA SER A 76 3.23 3.07 -27.73
C SER A 76 3.23 4.56 -27.38
N TRP A 77 2.13 5.26 -27.64
CA TRP A 77 1.96 6.68 -27.32
C TRP A 77 2.10 6.98 -25.81
N THR A 78 1.87 5.99 -24.95
CA THR A 78 2.01 6.12 -23.49
C THR A 78 3.43 5.89 -22.97
N SER A 79 4.36 5.41 -23.81
CA SER A 79 5.69 4.97 -23.35
C SER A 79 6.50 6.08 -22.70
N GLY A 80 6.22 7.34 -23.03
CA GLY A 80 6.92 8.50 -22.46
C GLY A 80 6.53 8.83 -21.01
N PHE A 81 5.38 8.36 -20.51
CA PHE A 81 4.93 8.72 -19.17
C PHE A 81 5.83 8.14 -18.07
N TYR A 82 6.17 6.87 -18.18
CA TYR A 82 7.01 6.19 -17.18
C TYR A 82 8.41 6.80 -17.02
N PRO A 83 9.23 7.00 -18.09
CA PRO A 83 10.50 7.69 -17.95
C PRO A 83 10.32 9.15 -17.52
N GLY A 84 9.22 9.82 -17.88
CA GLY A 84 8.88 11.14 -17.34
C GLY A 84 8.71 11.13 -15.82
N CYS A 85 7.98 10.15 -15.28
CA CYS A 85 7.87 9.96 -13.83
C CYS A 85 9.22 9.65 -13.17
N LEU A 86 10.09 8.87 -13.81
CA LEU A 86 11.44 8.59 -13.30
C LEU A 86 12.30 9.86 -13.25
N TRP A 87 12.20 10.74 -14.25
CA TRP A 87 12.89 12.04 -14.23
C TRP A 87 12.36 12.98 -13.15
N LEU A 88 11.05 13.00 -12.94
CA LEU A 88 10.45 13.76 -11.84
C LEU A 88 10.90 13.21 -10.48
N ALA A 89 10.96 11.88 -10.33
CA ALA A 89 11.45 11.24 -9.12
C ALA A 89 12.91 11.61 -8.85
N TYR A 90 13.77 11.61 -9.87
CA TYR A 90 15.18 12.03 -9.77
C TYR A 90 15.34 13.49 -9.29
N GLN A 91 14.46 14.39 -9.72
CA GLN A 91 14.50 15.80 -9.28
C GLN A 91 13.99 16.00 -7.84
N LEU A 92 13.14 15.09 -7.36
CA LEU A 92 12.52 15.17 -6.04
C LEU A 92 13.29 14.43 -4.95
N SER A 93 14.25 13.57 -5.34
CA SER A 93 15.16 12.81 -4.47
C SER A 93 16.43 13.59 -4.17
#